data_AF-A0A383AL18-F1
#
_entry.id   AF-A0A383AL18-F1
#
_cell.length_a   1.000
_cell.length_b   1.000
_cell.length_c   1.000
_cell.angle_alpha   90.00
_cell.angle_beta   90.00
_cell.angle_gamma   90.00
#
_symmetry.space_group_name_H-M   'P 1'
#
loop_
_entity.id
_entity.type
_entity.pdbx_description
1 polymer ?
#
loop_
_entity_poly.entity_id
_entity_poly.type
_entity_poly.pdbx_seq_one_letter_code
_entity_poly.pdbx_strand_id
1 'polypeptide(L)' 'MDIMENRLTRLGVGWDQVTATDVYTVHPLRDIVEVVLLPRMGAAALKGMTWHYSRPPIVDIEFEMDLRGVTREMVI' A
#
# COMPACT_ATOMS: atom_id res chain seq x y z
N MET A 1 -3.81 -8.52 -0.69
CA MET A 1 -3.09 -7.93 0.47
C MET A 1 -2.24 -8.96 1.22
N ASP A 2 -2.59 -10.25 1.21
CA ASP A 2 -1.82 -11.33 1.87
C ASP A 2 -0.32 -11.31 1.56
N ILE A 3 0.05 -11.03 0.30
CA ILE A 3 1.47 -10.94 -0.12
C ILE A 3 2.18 -9.84 0.66
N MET A 4 1.56 -8.66 0.80
CA MET A 4 2.14 -7.53 1.52
C MET A 4 2.24 -7.79 3.01
N GLU A 5 1.18 -8.36 3.61
CA GLU A 5 1.18 -8.74 5.02
C GLU A 5 2.25 -9.79 5.34
N ASN A 6 2.43 -10.78 4.45
CA ASN A 6 3.49 -11.78 4.59
C ASN A 6 4.89 -11.13 4.48
N ARG A 7 5.08 -10.20 3.53
CA ARG A 7 6.34 -9.45 3.39
C ARG A 7 6.65 -8.62 4.64
N LEU A 8 5.67 -7.89 5.18
CA LEU A 8 5.82 -7.13 6.43
C LEU A 8 6.19 -8.07 7.59
N THR A 9 5.43 -9.16 7.76
CA THR A 9 5.69 -10.16 8.81
C THR A 9 7.10 -10.73 8.70
N ARG A 10 7.58 -11.04 7.49
CA ARG A 10 8.95 -11.52 7.26
C ARG A 10 10.03 -10.49 7.58
N LEU A 11 9.69 -9.20 7.53
CA LEU A 11 10.56 -8.10 7.98
C LEU A 11 10.44 -7.83 9.50
N GLY A 12 9.59 -8.58 10.23
CA GLY A 12 9.37 -8.39 11.67
C GLY A 12 8.53 -7.17 12.01
N VAL A 13 7.79 -6.62 11.03
CA VAL A 13 6.93 -5.44 11.18
C VAL A 13 5.50 -5.77 10.76
N GLY A 14 4.57 -4.90 11.15
CA GLY A 14 3.16 -4.93 10.78
C GLY A 14 2.72 -3.64 10.10
N TRP A 15 1.42 -3.56 9.83
CA TRP A 15 0.80 -2.40 9.21
C TRP A 15 0.96 -1.12 10.03
N ASP A 16 1.00 -1.21 11.36
CA ASP A 16 1.14 -0.07 12.26
C ASP A 16 2.47 0.70 12.05
N GLN A 17 3.51 0.05 11.54
CA GLN A 17 4.76 0.71 11.18
C GLN A 17 4.80 1.24 9.72
N VAL A 18 3.78 0.98 8.89
CA VAL A 18 3.71 1.55 7.54
C VAL A 18 3.37 3.03 7.63
N THR A 19 4.19 3.85 6.99
CA THR A 19 4.06 5.32 6.95
C THR A 19 3.61 5.87 5.60
N ALA A 20 3.84 5.13 4.51
CA ALA A 20 3.34 5.46 3.18
C ALA A 20 2.94 4.18 2.44
N THR A 21 1.87 4.29 1.66
CA THR A 21 1.33 3.23 0.79
C THR A 21 1.10 3.86 -0.58
N ASP A 22 1.78 3.34 -1.58
CA ASP A 22 1.66 3.83 -2.95
C ASP A 22 1.08 2.70 -3.82
N VAL A 23 0.10 3.05 -4.66
CA VAL A 23 -0.64 2.11 -5.51
C VAL A 23 -0.51 2.53 -6.96
N TYR A 24 -0.19 1.58 -7.82
CA TYR A 24 -0.03 1.78 -9.26
C TYR A 24 -1.02 0.90 -10.00
N THR A 25 -2.02 1.54 -10.60
CA THR A 25 -2.98 0.86 -11.47
C THR A 25 -3.72 1.86 -12.34
N VAL A 26 -4.15 1.43 -13.53
CA VAL A 26 -5.08 2.19 -14.39
C VAL A 26 -6.54 1.90 -14.04
N HIS A 27 -6.80 0.93 -13.16
CA HIS A 27 -8.14 0.50 -12.80
C HIS A 27 -8.71 1.37 -11.66
N PRO A 28 -10.00 1.70 -11.67
CA PRO A 28 -10.62 2.45 -10.58
C PRO A 28 -10.51 1.71 -9.24
N LEU A 29 -10.07 2.43 -8.20
CA LEU A 29 -9.91 1.85 -6.85
C LEU A 29 -11.18 1.93 -5.97
N ARG A 30 -12.21 2.67 -6.41
CA ARG A 30 -13.40 2.99 -5.60
C ARG A 30 -14.05 1.77 -4.94
N ASP A 31 -14.11 0.66 -5.66
CA ASP A 31 -14.82 -0.54 -5.21
C ASP A 31 -13.98 -1.43 -4.30
N ILE A 32 -12.68 -1.12 -4.11
CA ILE A 32 -11.78 -1.92 -3.27
C ILE A 32 -11.21 -1.14 -2.08
N VAL A 33 -11.22 0.20 -2.13
CA VAL A 33 -10.63 1.03 -1.05
C VAL A 33 -11.31 0.74 0.28
N GLU A 34 -12.62 0.87 0.36
CA GLU A 34 -13.35 0.77 1.63
C GLU A 34 -13.53 -0.67 2.11
N VAL A 35 -13.67 -1.62 1.17
CA VAL A 35 -13.98 -3.02 1.49
C VAL A 35 -12.76 -3.92 1.60
N VAL A 36 -11.63 -3.56 0.98
CA VAL A 36 -10.41 -4.40 0.96
C VAL A 36 -9.20 -3.67 1.50
N LEU A 37 -8.88 -2.48 1.00
CA LEU A 37 -7.60 -1.83 1.32
C LEU A 37 -7.60 -1.27 2.74
N LEU A 38 -8.50 -0.34 3.06
CA LEU A 38 -8.51 0.34 4.36
C LEU A 38 -8.71 -0.63 5.55
N PRO A 39 -9.62 -1.62 5.50
CA PRO A 39 -9.78 -2.56 6.61
C PRO A 39 -8.52 -3.38 6.88
N ARG A 40 -7.77 -3.73 5.83
CA ARG A 40 -6.54 -4.54 5.95
C ARG A 40 -5.32 -3.71 6.34
N MET A 41 -5.29 -2.43 5.99
CA MET A 41 -4.24 -1.50 6.41
C MET A 41 -4.29 -1.16 7.90
N GLY A 42 -5.42 -1.39 8.59
CA GLY A 42 -5.56 -1.12 10.02
C GLY A 42 -5.19 0.33 10.37
N ALA A 43 -4.31 0.52 11.37
CA ALA A 43 -3.88 1.86 11.79
C ALA A 43 -3.19 2.68 10.68
N ALA A 44 -2.57 2.03 9.69
CA ALA A 44 -1.98 2.75 8.55
C ALA A 44 -3.02 3.40 7.63
N ALA A 45 -4.29 2.98 7.67
CA ALA A 45 -5.36 3.59 6.90
C ALA A 45 -5.52 5.10 7.22
N LEU A 46 -5.17 5.52 8.43
CA LEU A 46 -5.20 6.94 8.85
C LEU A 46 -4.22 7.81 8.06
N LYS A 47 -3.20 7.21 7.45
CA LYS A 47 -2.20 7.90 6.61
C LYS A 47 -2.60 7.90 5.13
N GLY A 48 -3.72 7.25 4.78
CA GLY A 48 -4.21 7.16 3.42
C GLY A 48 -3.33 6.29 2.49
N MET A 49 -3.53 6.48 1.19
CA MET A 49 -2.70 5.90 0.14
C MET A 49 -2.54 6.91 -1.00
N THR A 50 -1.42 6.86 -1.71
CA THR A 50 -1.23 7.61 -2.95
C THR A 50 -1.56 6.70 -4.13
N TRP A 51 -2.51 7.12 -4.98
CA TRP A 51 -2.78 6.42 -6.23
C TRP A 51 -2.06 7.11 -7.38
N HIS A 52 -1.13 6.38 -7.99
CA HIS A 52 -0.52 6.72 -9.26
C HIS A 52 -1.32 6.05 -10.39
N TYR A 53 -1.96 6.87 -11.22
CA TYR A 53 -2.69 6.38 -12.40
C TYR A 53 -1.70 5.95 -13.49
N SER A 54 -1.18 4.73 -13.33
CA SER A 54 -0.15 4.16 -14.20
C SER A 54 -0.33 2.66 -14.36
N ARG A 55 0.21 2.10 -15.44
CA ARG A 55 0.30 0.64 -15.60
C ARG A 55 1.57 0.15 -14.90
N PRO A 56 1.49 -0.91 -14.06
CA PRO A 56 2.69 -1.56 -13.54
C PRO A 56 3.66 -1.98 -14.66
N PRO A 57 4.97 -2.01 -14.41
CA PRO A 57 5.97 -2.37 -15.42
C PRO A 57 6.01 -3.88 -15.72
N ILE A 58 5.45 -4.71 -14.84
CA ILE A 58 5.37 -6.17 -15.01
C ILE A 58 4.13 -6.52 -15.84
N VAL A 59 4.34 -7.19 -16.97
CA VAL A 59 3.29 -7.46 -17.98
C VAL A 59 2.08 -8.21 -17.43
N ASP A 60 2.29 -9.12 -16.48
CA ASP A 60 1.24 -10.01 -15.97
C ASP A 60 0.53 -9.48 -14.71
N ILE A 61 0.78 -8.23 -14.31
CA ILE A 61 0.09 -7.62 -13.16
C ILE A 61 -0.57 -6.29 -13.54
N GLU A 62 -1.80 -6.11 -13.07
CA GLU A 62 -2.59 -4.90 -13.31
C GLU A 62 -2.71 -4.01 -12.06
N PHE A 63 -2.17 -4.47 -10.93
CA PHE A 63 -2.18 -3.79 -9.65
C PHE A 63 -0.84 -4.02 -8.95
N GLU A 64 -0.14 -2.94 -8.64
CA GLU A 64 1.08 -2.94 -7.86
C GLU A 64 0.93 -2.04 -6.63
N MET A 65 1.59 -2.41 -5.54
CA MET A 65 1.55 -1.70 -4.27
C MET A 65 2.91 -1.75 -3.60
N ASP A 66 3.37 -0.57 -3.18
CA ASP A 66 4.57 -0.38 -2.38
C ASP A 66 4.23 0.13 -0.98
N LEU A 67 4.98 -0.35 0.00
CA LEU A 67 4.85 0.02 1.40
C LEU A 67 6.19 0.54 1.92
N ARG A 68 6.15 1.63 2.67
CA ARG A 68 7.33 2.21 3.32
C ARG A 68 7.04 2.54 4.78
N GLY A 69 7.93 2.14 5.67
CA GLY A 69 7.94 2.53 7.09
C GLY A 69 9.21 3.30 7.45
N VAL A 70 9.07 4.52 8.00
CA VAL A 70 10.20 5.32 8.51
C VAL A 70 9.87 5.92 9.87
N THR A 71 10.88 6.14 10.73
CA THR A 71 10.68 6.81 12.01
C THR A 71 10.46 8.32 11.85
N ARG A 72 11.07 8.92 10.83
CA ARG A 72 10.98 10.36 10.54
C ARG A 72 11.08 10.58 9.03
N GLU A 73 10.17 11.38 8.50
CA GLU A 73 10.21 11.89 7.14
C GLU A 73 10.59 13.38 7.16
N MET A 74 11.53 13.78 6.29
CA MET A 74 11.96 15.16 6.12
C MET A 74 11.80 15.53 4.65
N VAL A 75 11.04 16.59 4.39
CA VAL A 75 10.85 17.18 3.07
C VAL A 75 11.66 18.48 3.03
N ILE A 76 12.60 18.61 2.10
CA ILE A 76 13.56 19.72 1.97
C ILE A 76 13.28 20.46 0.67
#